data_AF-A0AAD3DPL8-F1
#
_entry.id   AF-A0AAD3DPL8-F1
#
_cell.length_a   1.000
_cell.length_b   1.000
_cell.length_c   1.000
_cell.angle_alpha   90.00
_cell.angle_beta   90.00
_cell.angle_gamma   90.00
#
_symmetry.space_group_name_H-M   'P 1'
#
loop_
_entity.id
_entity.type
_entity.pdbx_description
1 polymer ?
#
loop_
_entity_poly.entity_id
_entity_poly.type
_entity_poly.pdbx_seq_one_letter_code
_entity_poly.pdbx_strand_id
1 'polypeptide(L)'
;PSPPPSPPPPSPPPPSPRPPSPAPPLTPGIKRPPPSPRPKPPSALPPPSPPPPFPPPQPFPPTVVTHDCVISNANVPYAPSALFLTDTVDQQNYPAVAMCTTISAQKCRKAAFCCSMDLAKMEVPVNNACKSDLRRITINGIGVSYSWGLYTSNVTTLKFEDLSVDLPNPDGATLCWVVRPGACSTPSAFCQTGYCQVALFSSNNKCCPSSYI
;
A
#
# COMPACT_ATOMS: atom_id res chain seq x y z
N PRO A 1 -53.66 10.05 10.52
CA PRO A 1 -52.76 11.22 10.46
C PRO A 1 -51.77 11.20 11.64
N SER A 2 -50.51 10.86 11.35
CA SER A 2 -49.45 10.85 12.36
C SER A 2 -48.95 12.28 12.62
N PRO A 3 -48.61 12.64 13.87
CA PRO A 3 -48.07 13.96 14.18
C PRO A 3 -46.69 14.15 13.53
N PRO A 4 -46.34 15.38 13.12
CA PRO A 4 -45.04 15.67 12.55
C PRO A 4 -43.92 15.44 13.58
N PRO A 5 -42.73 14.98 13.14
CA PRO A 5 -41.59 14.77 14.01
C PRO A 5 -41.08 16.10 14.59
N SER A 6 -40.69 16.07 15.86
CA SER A 6 -40.11 17.22 16.57
C SER A 6 -38.77 17.65 15.94
N PRO A 7 -38.46 18.95 15.94
CA PRO A 7 -37.18 19.44 15.43
C PRO A 7 -36.01 18.96 16.30
N PRO A 8 -34.83 18.75 15.70
CA PRO A 8 -33.64 18.37 16.44
C PRO A 8 -33.15 19.50 17.36
N PRO A 9 -32.50 19.16 18.50
CA PRO A 9 -31.94 20.15 19.40
C PRO A 9 -30.77 20.93 18.76
N PRO A 10 -30.54 22.19 19.18
CA PRO A 10 -29.43 23.00 18.70
C PRO A 10 -28.08 22.39 19.08
N SER A 11 -27.09 22.54 18.19
CA SER A 11 -25.72 22.08 18.42
C SER A 11 -25.01 22.91 19.50
N PRO A 12 -24.15 22.29 20.34
CA PRO A 12 -23.37 23.01 21.34
C PRO A 12 -22.34 23.95 20.68
N PRO A 13 -21.99 25.07 21.34
CA PRO A 13 -20.97 25.98 20.84
C PRO A 13 -19.58 25.34 20.85
N PRO A 14 -18.68 25.74 19.93
CA PRO A 14 -17.33 25.24 19.88
C PRO A 14 -16.51 25.66 21.11
N PRO A 15 -15.58 24.81 21.57
CA PRO A 15 -14.70 25.13 22.70
C PRO A 15 -13.73 26.27 22.36
N SER A 16 -13.48 27.13 23.35
CA SER A 16 -12.55 28.26 23.22
C SER A 16 -11.11 27.81 22.97
N PRO A 17 -10.32 28.55 22.17
CA PRO A 17 -8.91 28.25 21.93
C PRO A 17 -8.08 28.35 23.22
N ARG A 18 -7.12 27.43 23.38
CA ARG A 18 -6.17 27.46 24.50
C ARG A 18 -5.22 28.65 24.39
N PRO A 19 -4.85 29.29 25.52
CA PRO A 19 -3.81 30.31 25.54
C PRO A 19 -2.43 29.74 25.14
N PRO A 20 -1.56 30.54 24.49
CA PRO A 20 -0.19 30.14 24.20
C PRO A 20 0.64 29.99 25.49
N SER A 21 1.50 28.97 25.51
CA SER A 21 2.42 28.70 26.63
C SER A 21 3.48 29.81 26.79
N PRO A 22 3.88 30.15 28.03
CA PRO A 22 4.92 31.12 28.30
C PRO A 22 6.31 30.60 27.91
N ALA A 23 7.17 31.53 27.47
CA ALA A 23 8.56 31.26 27.10
C ALA A 23 9.42 30.93 28.34
N PRO A 24 10.42 30.02 28.21
CA PRO A 24 11.31 29.66 29.31
C PRO A 24 12.28 30.79 29.68
N PRO A 25 12.72 30.88 30.95
CA PRO A 25 13.67 31.89 31.41
C PRO A 25 15.10 31.60 30.94
N LEU A 26 15.81 32.68 30.59
CA LEU A 26 17.25 32.68 30.26
C LEU A 26 18.08 32.52 31.53
N THR A 27 18.87 31.46 31.62
CA THR A 27 19.81 31.19 32.72
C THR A 27 21.06 32.09 32.66
N PRO A 28 21.54 32.65 33.80
CA PRO A 28 22.75 33.48 33.85
C PRO A 28 24.06 32.69 33.90
N GLY A 29 25.00 33.10 33.03
CA GLY A 29 26.45 33.24 33.25
C GLY A 29 27.20 32.24 34.15
N ILE A 30 27.61 31.10 33.57
CA ILE A 30 28.68 30.26 34.13
C ILE A 30 30.04 30.80 33.68
N LYS A 31 30.91 31.13 34.64
CA LYS A 31 32.29 31.60 34.43
C LYS A 31 33.12 30.53 33.72
N ARG A 32 33.81 30.94 32.65
CA ARG A 32 34.70 30.10 31.82
C ARG A 32 35.97 29.71 32.61
N PRO A 33 36.36 28.43 32.63
CA PRO A 33 37.67 27.99 33.13
C PRO A 33 38.81 28.47 32.20
N PRO A 34 40.06 28.54 32.70
CA PRO A 34 41.23 28.91 31.92
C PRO A 34 41.50 27.89 30.79
N PRO A 35 42.08 28.34 29.66
CA PRO A 35 42.32 27.49 28.49
C PRO A 35 43.41 26.47 28.78
N SER A 36 43.10 25.19 28.54
CA SER A 36 44.08 24.09 28.56
C SER A 36 45.14 24.24 27.46
N PRO A 37 46.35 23.69 27.67
CA PRO A 37 47.42 23.72 26.67
C PRO A 37 46.95 23.07 25.35
N ARG A 38 47.26 23.75 24.24
CA ARG A 38 46.86 23.38 22.89
C ARG A 38 47.42 21.99 22.53
N PRO A 39 46.59 20.98 22.23
CA PRO A 39 47.05 19.69 21.74
C PRO A 39 47.83 19.85 20.43
N LYS A 40 48.90 19.06 20.27
CA LYS A 40 49.64 18.97 19.00
C LYS A 40 48.66 18.66 17.86
N PRO A 41 48.85 19.25 16.66
CA PRO A 41 48.01 18.95 15.51
C PRO A 41 48.03 17.43 15.27
N PRO A 42 46.86 16.76 15.19
CA PRO A 42 46.82 15.40 14.69
C PRO A 42 47.43 15.42 13.30
N SER A 43 48.34 14.48 13.04
CA SER A 43 48.81 14.20 11.68
C SER A 43 47.59 14.07 10.78
N ALA A 44 47.60 14.77 9.65
CA ALA A 44 46.49 14.81 8.70
C ALA A 44 45.97 13.39 8.48
N LEU A 45 44.71 13.15 8.86
CA LEU A 45 44.06 11.88 8.58
C LEU A 45 44.10 11.67 7.06
N PRO A 46 44.45 10.47 6.58
CA PRO A 46 44.38 10.17 5.17
C PRO A 46 42.94 10.46 4.68
N PRO A 47 42.78 10.97 3.45
CA PRO A 47 41.47 11.25 2.90
C PRO A 47 40.59 9.99 2.98
N PRO A 48 39.29 10.13 3.31
CA PRO A 48 38.37 9.01 3.34
C PRO A 48 38.37 8.33 1.97
N SER A 49 38.47 7.00 1.97
CA SER A 49 38.35 6.20 0.76
C SER A 49 37.05 6.57 0.03
N PRO A 50 37.05 6.66 -1.32
CA PRO A 50 35.83 6.90 -2.07
C PRO A 50 34.79 5.81 -1.72
N PRO A 51 33.49 6.18 -1.63
CA PRO A 51 32.45 5.19 -1.39
C PRO A 51 32.50 4.12 -2.48
N PRO A 52 32.21 2.85 -2.13
CA PRO A 52 32.15 1.79 -3.13
C PRO A 52 31.14 2.17 -4.23
N PRO A 53 31.41 1.81 -5.49
CA PRO A 53 30.46 2.03 -6.57
C PRO A 53 29.12 1.39 -6.21
N PHE A 54 28.02 2.11 -6.50
CA PHE A 54 26.68 1.57 -6.28
C PHE A 54 26.54 0.23 -6.99
N PRO A 55 25.99 -0.80 -6.34
CA PRO A 55 25.69 -2.06 -7.03
C PRO A 55 24.76 -1.77 -8.21
N PRO A 56 24.91 -2.49 -9.33
CA PRO A 56 24.01 -2.34 -10.46
C PRO A 56 22.56 -2.60 -10.01
N PRO A 57 21.56 -1.91 -10.60
CA PRO A 57 20.15 -2.19 -10.33
C PRO A 57 19.88 -3.68 -10.54
N GLN A 58 19.36 -4.36 -9.51
CA GLN A 58 18.96 -5.74 -9.68
C GLN A 58 17.80 -5.80 -10.69
N PRO A 59 17.88 -6.67 -11.71
CA PRO A 59 16.77 -6.87 -12.63
C PRO A 59 15.56 -7.41 -11.85
N PHE A 60 14.37 -6.89 -12.16
CA PHE A 60 13.13 -7.44 -11.62
C PHE A 60 13.05 -8.94 -11.97
N PRO A 61 12.51 -9.77 -11.06
CA PRO A 61 12.26 -11.17 -11.38
C PRO A 61 11.28 -11.27 -12.56
N PRO A 62 11.24 -12.41 -13.26
CA PRO A 62 10.19 -12.66 -14.23
C PRO A 62 8.81 -12.64 -13.56
N THR A 63 7.81 -12.16 -14.30
CA THR A 63 6.42 -12.13 -13.83
C THR A 63 5.92 -13.54 -13.53
N VAL A 64 5.20 -13.67 -12.42
CA VAL A 64 4.49 -14.90 -12.06
C VAL A 64 3.34 -15.07 -13.04
N VAL A 65 3.39 -16.14 -13.83
CA VAL A 65 2.36 -16.46 -14.81
C VAL A 65 1.28 -17.30 -14.15
N THR A 66 0.08 -16.71 -14.00
CA THR A 66 -1.12 -17.44 -13.57
C THR A 66 -2.10 -17.62 -14.73
N HIS A 67 -2.08 -16.68 -15.69
CA HIS A 67 -2.90 -16.65 -16.89
C HIS A 67 -2.12 -15.96 -18.02
N ASP A 68 -2.59 -16.10 -19.25
CA ASP A 68 -2.11 -15.34 -20.40
C ASP A 68 -2.65 -13.90 -20.34
N CYS A 69 -1.93 -13.03 -19.64
CA CYS A 69 -2.27 -11.62 -19.42
C CYS A 69 -1.44 -10.68 -20.29
N VAL A 70 -1.98 -9.49 -20.58
CA VAL A 70 -1.17 -8.39 -21.12
C VAL A 70 -0.31 -7.80 -20.00
N ILE A 71 1.01 -7.97 -20.10
CA ILE A 71 1.98 -7.47 -19.11
C ILE A 71 2.35 -6.01 -19.43
N SER A 72 1.38 -5.10 -19.31
CA SER A 72 1.58 -3.67 -19.55
C SER A 72 0.43 -2.83 -19.02
N ASN A 73 0.75 -1.73 -18.34
CA ASN A 73 -0.22 -0.71 -17.93
C ASN A 73 -0.56 0.28 -19.07
N ALA A 74 -0.05 0.07 -20.28
CA ALA A 74 -0.36 0.89 -21.43
C ALA A 74 -1.67 0.42 -22.10
N ASN A 75 -2.52 1.38 -22.48
CA ASN A 75 -3.79 1.13 -23.17
C ASN A 75 -4.77 0.21 -22.42
N VAL A 76 -4.74 0.25 -21.08
CA VAL A 76 -5.74 -0.35 -20.19
C VAL A 76 -6.59 0.77 -19.58
N PRO A 77 -7.88 0.57 -19.30
CA PRO A 77 -8.74 1.60 -18.71
C PRO A 77 -8.53 1.76 -17.21
N TYR A 78 -8.01 0.74 -16.53
CA TYR A 78 -7.74 0.74 -15.09
C TYR A 78 -6.31 0.29 -14.82
N ALA A 79 -5.63 1.01 -13.94
CA ALA A 79 -4.27 0.67 -13.50
C ALA A 79 -4.16 0.80 -11.98
N PRO A 80 -3.53 -0.18 -11.31
CA PRO A 80 -3.20 -0.07 -9.89
C PRO A 80 -1.98 0.84 -9.69
N SER A 81 -1.99 1.62 -8.60
CA SER A 81 -0.87 2.44 -8.15
C SER A 81 0.23 1.59 -7.51
N ALA A 82 1.33 2.25 -7.13
CA ALA A 82 2.30 1.63 -6.24
C ALA A 82 1.64 1.22 -4.92
N LEU A 83 2.13 0.12 -4.34
CA LEU A 83 1.68 -0.40 -3.07
C LEU A 83 2.10 0.53 -1.92
N PHE A 84 1.17 0.80 -1.00
CA PHE A 84 1.45 1.50 0.24
C PHE A 84 1.00 0.68 1.45
N LEU A 85 1.69 0.87 2.58
CA LEU A 85 1.42 0.16 3.82
C LEU A 85 0.77 1.11 4.83
N THR A 86 -0.13 0.59 5.65
CA THR A 86 -0.71 1.34 6.76
C THR A 86 -0.96 0.41 7.94
N ASP A 87 -0.67 0.88 9.15
CA ASP A 87 -1.02 0.17 10.37
C ASP A 87 -2.55 0.16 10.55
N THR A 88 -3.10 -0.98 10.94
CA THR A 88 -4.54 -1.17 11.10
C THR A 88 -4.83 -2.21 12.19
N VAL A 89 -6.09 -2.63 12.27
CA VAL A 89 -6.52 -3.74 13.13
C VAL A 89 -7.26 -4.81 12.32
N ASP A 90 -7.22 -6.07 12.74
CA ASP A 90 -7.97 -7.18 12.13
C ASP A 90 -9.46 -7.18 12.51
N GLN A 91 -10.25 -8.19 12.11
CA GLN A 91 -11.69 -8.25 12.42
C GLN A 91 -11.97 -8.40 13.92
N GLN A 92 -10.98 -8.84 14.69
CA GLN A 92 -11.04 -9.03 16.13
C GLN A 92 -10.36 -7.88 16.88
N ASN A 93 -10.06 -6.77 16.19
CA ASN A 93 -9.43 -5.58 16.73
C ASN A 93 -7.99 -5.80 17.24
N TYR A 94 -7.29 -6.83 16.75
CA TYR A 94 -5.86 -7.02 17.00
C TYR A 94 -5.01 -6.21 16.02
N PRO A 95 -3.80 -5.76 16.39
CA PRO A 95 -2.91 -5.05 15.48
C PRO A 95 -2.65 -5.84 14.19
N ALA A 96 -2.62 -5.14 13.06
CA ALA A 96 -2.42 -5.70 11.73
C ALA A 96 -1.78 -4.69 10.79
N VAL A 97 -1.29 -5.15 9.64
CA VAL A 97 -0.75 -4.30 8.57
C VAL A 97 -1.63 -4.44 7.34
N ALA A 98 -2.09 -3.32 6.79
CA ALA A 98 -2.76 -3.26 5.50
C ALA A 98 -1.74 -2.97 4.40
N MET A 99 -1.74 -3.81 3.36
CA MET A 99 -1.05 -3.54 2.11
C MET A 99 -2.10 -3.14 1.09
N CYS A 100 -1.99 -1.93 0.56
CA CYS A 100 -3.04 -1.29 -0.22
C CYS A 100 -2.52 -0.79 -1.57
N THR A 101 -3.39 -0.84 -2.57
CA THR A 101 -3.20 -0.15 -3.85
C THR A 101 -4.44 0.68 -4.16
N THR A 102 -4.25 1.79 -4.83
CA THR A 102 -5.34 2.59 -5.40
C THR A 102 -5.53 2.22 -6.86
N ILE A 103 -6.77 2.12 -7.31
CA ILE A 103 -7.11 1.96 -8.71
C ILE A 103 -7.30 3.34 -9.33
N SER A 104 -6.66 3.59 -10.47
CA SER A 104 -6.86 4.80 -11.26
C SER A 104 -7.47 4.45 -12.61
N ALA A 105 -8.49 5.20 -13.00
CA ALA A 105 -9.01 5.18 -14.35
C ALA A 105 -8.15 6.03 -15.27
N GLN A 106 -7.91 5.56 -16.49
CA GLN A 106 -7.12 6.28 -17.47
C GLN A 106 -7.69 6.11 -18.87
N LYS A 107 -7.34 7.04 -19.76
CA LYS A 107 -7.71 6.94 -21.17
C LYS A 107 -6.87 5.88 -21.86
N CYS A 108 -7.50 5.11 -22.73
CA CYS A 108 -6.83 4.13 -23.57
C CYS A 108 -7.27 4.27 -25.04
N ARG A 109 -6.47 3.74 -25.96
CA ARG A 109 -6.84 3.68 -27.38
C ARG A 109 -7.99 2.68 -27.54
N LYS A 110 -9.17 3.13 -28.01
CA LYS A 110 -10.36 2.28 -28.19
C LYS A 110 -10.12 0.97 -28.95
N ALA A 111 -9.20 0.98 -29.92
CA ALA A 111 -8.84 -0.20 -30.71
C ALA A 111 -7.78 -1.12 -30.05
N ALA A 112 -7.31 -0.81 -28.85
CA ALA A 112 -6.39 -1.67 -28.11
C ALA A 112 -7.15 -2.81 -27.42
N PHE A 113 -6.50 -3.97 -27.34
CA PHE A 113 -7.10 -5.22 -26.85
C PHE A 113 -7.78 -5.10 -25.48
N CYS A 114 -7.16 -4.34 -24.56
CA CYS A 114 -7.62 -4.19 -23.18
C CYS A 114 -8.57 -3.00 -22.96
N CYS A 115 -8.78 -2.11 -23.94
CA CYS A 115 -9.36 -0.80 -23.64
C CYS A 115 -10.87 -0.83 -23.30
N SER A 116 -11.58 -1.86 -23.75
CA SER A 116 -13.02 -2.03 -23.49
C SER A 116 -13.35 -2.91 -22.28
N MET A 117 -12.38 -3.14 -21.39
CA MET A 117 -12.62 -3.93 -20.19
C MET A 117 -13.30 -3.12 -19.08
N ASP A 118 -14.14 -3.80 -18.31
CA ASP A 118 -14.52 -3.41 -16.96
C ASP A 118 -13.51 -3.93 -15.93
N LEU A 119 -13.74 -3.63 -14.64
CA LEU A 119 -12.97 -4.16 -13.52
C LEU A 119 -13.83 -5.13 -12.72
N ALA A 120 -13.66 -6.43 -12.95
CA ALA A 120 -14.47 -7.47 -12.31
C ALA A 120 -13.72 -8.24 -11.22
N LYS A 121 -12.39 -8.40 -11.36
CA LYS A 121 -11.58 -9.14 -10.39
C LYS A 121 -10.14 -8.64 -10.37
N MET A 122 -9.49 -8.71 -9.22
CA MET A 122 -8.05 -8.54 -9.06
C MET A 122 -7.44 -9.79 -8.43
N GLU A 123 -6.33 -10.28 -8.97
CA GLU A 123 -5.56 -11.38 -8.38
C GLU A 123 -4.16 -10.92 -7.98
N VAL A 124 -3.72 -11.33 -6.80
CA VAL A 124 -2.38 -11.06 -6.27
C VAL A 124 -1.68 -12.40 -6.02
N PRO A 125 -0.62 -12.77 -6.76
CA PRO A 125 0.18 -13.95 -6.44
C PRO A 125 0.89 -13.78 -5.09
N VAL A 126 0.62 -14.70 -4.17
CA VAL A 126 1.15 -14.66 -2.80
C VAL A 126 2.08 -15.83 -2.54
N ASN A 127 3.02 -15.62 -1.63
CA ASN A 127 3.79 -16.68 -1.03
C ASN A 127 2.84 -17.58 -0.22
N ASN A 128 2.78 -18.87 -0.57
CA ASN A 128 1.88 -19.82 0.07
C ASN A 128 2.10 -19.95 1.59
N ALA A 129 3.32 -19.69 2.08
CA ALA A 129 3.62 -19.66 3.51
C ALA A 129 2.85 -18.57 4.27
N CYS A 130 2.46 -17.50 3.58
CA CYS A 130 1.76 -16.35 4.17
C CYS A 130 0.22 -16.47 4.11
N LYS A 131 -0.31 -17.55 3.54
CA LYS A 131 -1.76 -17.75 3.36
C LYS A 131 -2.53 -17.67 4.68
N SER A 132 -1.99 -18.26 5.75
CA SER A 132 -2.60 -18.27 7.09
C SER A 132 -2.49 -16.93 7.84
N ASP A 133 -1.67 -16.00 7.35
CA ASP A 133 -1.49 -14.69 7.96
C ASP A 133 -2.46 -13.64 7.42
N LEU A 134 -3.08 -13.89 6.26
CA LEU A 134 -4.17 -13.07 5.75
C LEU A 134 -5.36 -13.11 6.71
N ARG A 135 -5.85 -11.93 7.08
CA ARG A 135 -7.01 -11.75 7.98
C ARG A 135 -8.26 -11.45 7.18
N ARG A 136 -8.20 -10.42 6.32
CA ARG A 136 -9.28 -9.98 5.43
C ARG A 136 -8.72 -9.25 4.22
N ILE A 137 -9.61 -8.97 3.28
CA ILE A 137 -9.42 -7.91 2.30
C ILE A 137 -10.45 -6.81 2.55
N THR A 138 -10.16 -5.61 2.06
CA THR A 138 -11.09 -4.49 2.10
C THR A 138 -11.14 -3.76 0.77
N ILE A 139 -12.30 -3.21 0.47
CA ILE A 139 -12.56 -2.29 -0.64
C ILE A 139 -13.04 -0.99 -0.02
N ASN A 140 -12.31 0.11 -0.23
CA ASN A 140 -12.60 1.41 0.39
C ASN A 140 -12.77 1.33 1.92
N GLY A 141 -11.99 0.48 2.58
CA GLY A 141 -12.05 0.24 4.02
C GLY A 141 -13.14 -0.73 4.48
N ILE A 142 -14.07 -1.12 3.61
CA ILE A 142 -15.14 -2.07 3.91
C ILE A 142 -14.62 -3.49 3.69
N GLY A 143 -14.78 -4.35 4.70
CA GLY A 143 -14.38 -5.75 4.60
C GLY A 143 -15.27 -6.52 3.63
N VAL A 144 -14.65 -7.28 2.71
CA VAL A 144 -15.35 -8.14 1.74
C VAL A 144 -14.79 -9.56 1.78
N SER A 145 -15.54 -10.51 1.21
CA SER A 145 -15.08 -11.88 1.03
C SER A 145 -13.94 -11.96 0.02
N TYR A 146 -12.96 -12.81 0.31
CA TYR A 146 -11.92 -13.18 -0.65
C TYR A 146 -11.99 -14.67 -0.95
N SER A 147 -11.41 -15.06 -2.08
CA SER A 147 -11.18 -16.45 -2.43
C SER A 147 -9.70 -16.68 -2.76
N TRP A 148 -9.31 -17.94 -2.89
CA TRP A 148 -7.96 -18.34 -3.26
C TRP A 148 -7.96 -18.96 -4.66
N GLY A 149 -7.05 -18.52 -5.52
CA GLY A 149 -6.65 -19.25 -6.72
C GLY A 149 -5.52 -20.21 -6.44
N LEU A 150 -5.58 -21.40 -7.03
CA LEU A 150 -4.51 -22.39 -7.01
C LEU A 150 -4.16 -22.71 -8.46
N TYR A 151 -2.90 -22.46 -8.83
CA TYR A 151 -2.39 -22.71 -10.18
C TYR A 151 -1.27 -23.75 -10.13
N THR A 152 -0.79 -24.13 -11.31
CA THR A 152 0.39 -24.99 -11.45
C THR A 152 1.61 -24.41 -10.73
N SER A 153 2.58 -25.26 -10.40
CA SER A 153 3.81 -24.85 -9.72
C SER A 153 3.60 -24.23 -8.32
N ASN A 154 2.52 -24.63 -7.62
CA ASN A 154 2.18 -24.17 -6.27
C ASN A 154 2.00 -22.64 -6.15
N VAL A 155 1.64 -21.97 -7.25
CA VAL A 155 1.30 -20.55 -7.21
C VAL A 155 -0.09 -20.40 -6.61
N THR A 156 -0.18 -19.64 -5.51
CA THR A 156 -1.44 -19.27 -4.87
C THR A 156 -1.73 -17.80 -5.15
N THR A 157 -2.96 -17.46 -5.50
CA THR A 157 -3.39 -16.06 -5.64
C THR A 157 -4.48 -15.70 -4.65
N LEU A 158 -4.35 -14.53 -4.05
CA LEU A 158 -5.45 -13.87 -3.35
C LEU A 158 -6.36 -13.20 -4.38
N LYS A 159 -7.67 -13.45 -4.30
CA LYS A 159 -8.66 -12.91 -5.23
C LYS A 159 -9.57 -11.89 -4.55
N PHE A 160 -9.65 -10.72 -5.17
CA PHE A 160 -10.74 -9.76 -4.99
C PHE A 160 -11.76 -10.05 -6.08
N GLU A 161 -12.91 -10.60 -5.70
CA GLU A 161 -13.99 -10.95 -6.62
C GLU A 161 -15.04 -9.83 -6.66
N ASP A 162 -15.96 -9.92 -7.62
CA ASP A 162 -17.14 -9.04 -7.75
C ASP A 162 -16.86 -7.53 -7.73
N LEU A 163 -15.67 -7.11 -8.19
CA LEU A 163 -15.27 -5.69 -8.20
C LEU A 163 -16.20 -4.83 -9.06
N SER A 164 -16.85 -5.39 -10.07
CA SER A 164 -17.79 -4.64 -10.91
C SER A 164 -19.09 -4.29 -10.17
N VAL A 165 -19.41 -5.04 -9.12
CA VAL A 165 -20.55 -4.79 -8.21
C VAL A 165 -20.13 -3.86 -7.09
N ASP A 166 -18.99 -4.15 -6.45
CA ASP A 166 -18.50 -3.39 -5.30
C ASP A 166 -17.95 -2.00 -5.67
N LEU A 167 -17.47 -1.84 -6.91
CA LEU A 167 -16.89 -0.60 -7.43
C LEU A 167 -17.55 -0.19 -8.76
N PRO A 168 -18.79 0.34 -8.73
CA PRO A 168 -19.43 0.89 -9.94
C PRO A 168 -18.63 2.07 -10.52
N ASN A 169 -17.84 2.76 -9.68
CA ASN A 169 -16.86 3.77 -10.08
C ASN A 169 -15.48 3.39 -9.52
N PRO A 170 -14.65 2.65 -10.26
CA PRO A 170 -13.36 2.16 -9.76
C PRO A 170 -12.29 3.24 -9.54
N ASP A 171 -12.44 4.42 -10.14
CA ASP A 171 -11.44 5.47 -10.06
C ASP A 171 -11.29 6.00 -8.63
N GLY A 172 -10.08 5.97 -8.10
CA GLY A 172 -9.76 6.33 -6.71
C GLY A 172 -10.09 5.24 -5.68
N ALA A 173 -10.62 4.09 -6.10
CA ALA A 173 -10.92 3.00 -5.19
C ALA A 173 -9.65 2.43 -4.55
N THR A 174 -9.72 2.08 -3.27
CA THR A 174 -8.59 1.48 -2.54
C THR A 174 -8.88 0.02 -2.25
N LEU A 175 -7.98 -0.86 -2.71
CA LEU A 175 -8.02 -2.30 -2.47
C LEU A 175 -6.89 -2.66 -1.50
N CYS A 176 -7.24 -3.25 -0.35
CA CYS A 176 -6.25 -3.65 0.64
C CYS A 176 -6.38 -5.11 1.02
N TRP A 177 -5.27 -5.76 1.33
CA TRP A 177 -5.24 -7.01 2.06
C TRP A 177 -4.56 -6.81 3.42
N VAL A 178 -5.20 -7.32 4.46
CA VAL A 178 -4.81 -7.10 5.86
C VAL A 178 -4.18 -8.37 6.39
N VAL A 179 -2.96 -8.26 6.87
CA VAL A 179 -2.15 -9.39 7.35
C VAL A 179 -1.76 -9.20 8.82
N ARG A 180 -1.57 -10.32 9.52
CA ARG A 180 -1.02 -10.30 10.88
C ARG A 180 0.38 -9.66 10.87
N PRO A 181 0.76 -8.90 11.91
CA PRO A 181 2.13 -8.44 12.09
C PRO A 181 3.07 -9.65 12.20
N GLY A 182 4.22 -9.62 11.52
CA GLY A 182 5.19 -10.71 11.56
C GLY A 182 5.97 -10.86 10.28
N ALA A 183 6.41 -12.10 9.98
CA ALA A 183 7.24 -12.37 8.80
C ALA A 183 6.55 -11.98 7.49
N CYS A 184 5.22 -12.13 7.41
CA CYS A 184 4.42 -11.85 6.21
C CYS A 184 3.86 -10.43 6.15
N SER A 185 4.23 -9.53 7.07
CA SER A 185 3.73 -8.15 7.09
C SER A 185 4.48 -7.18 6.18
N THR A 186 5.37 -7.69 5.32
CA THR A 186 6.07 -6.90 4.29
C THR A 186 5.72 -7.42 2.88
N PRO A 187 5.69 -6.54 1.86
CA PRO A 187 5.45 -6.94 0.48
C PRO A 187 6.43 -8.01 -0.01
N SER A 188 7.70 -7.88 0.40
CA SER A 188 8.78 -8.79 -0.01
C SER A 188 8.66 -10.20 0.57
N ALA A 189 7.93 -10.38 1.68
CA ALA A 189 7.67 -11.69 2.24
C ALA A 189 6.31 -12.24 1.79
N PHE A 190 5.30 -11.38 1.72
CA PHE A 190 3.93 -11.76 1.39
C PHE A 190 3.76 -12.12 -0.08
N CYS A 191 4.34 -11.34 -0.99
CA CYS A 191 4.12 -11.50 -2.42
C CYS A 191 5.04 -12.56 -3.03
N GLN A 192 4.51 -13.29 -4.01
CA GLN A 192 5.27 -14.30 -4.73
C GLN A 192 6.50 -13.65 -5.38
N THR A 193 7.68 -14.26 -5.26
CA THR A 193 8.99 -13.71 -5.74
C THR A 193 9.49 -12.44 -5.06
N GLY A 194 8.85 -11.98 -3.99
CA GLY A 194 9.26 -10.81 -3.21
C GLY A 194 8.91 -9.45 -3.80
N TYR A 195 8.10 -9.44 -4.86
CA TYR A 195 7.51 -8.23 -5.43
C TYR A 195 6.02 -8.48 -5.67
N CYS A 196 5.19 -7.52 -5.31
CA CYS A 196 3.76 -7.66 -5.52
C CYS A 196 3.44 -7.43 -6.98
N GLN A 197 2.99 -8.49 -7.64
CA GLN A 197 2.37 -8.42 -8.94
C GLN A 197 0.86 -8.49 -8.74
N VAL A 198 0.11 -7.78 -9.57
CA VAL A 198 -1.33 -7.91 -9.64
C VAL A 198 -1.77 -8.16 -11.06
N ALA A 199 -2.91 -8.82 -11.21
CA ALA A 199 -3.58 -9.04 -12.48
C ALA A 199 -5.03 -8.58 -12.35
N LEU A 200 -5.46 -7.65 -13.22
CA LEU A 200 -6.85 -7.20 -13.28
C LEU A 200 -7.59 -7.95 -14.38
N PHE A 201 -8.84 -8.27 -14.11
CA PHE A 201 -9.69 -9.07 -14.98
C PHE A 201 -11.00 -8.35 -15.28
N SER A 202 -11.43 -8.47 -16.53
CA SER A 202 -12.76 -8.11 -17.01
C SER A 202 -13.77 -9.22 -16.70
N SER A 203 -15.08 -8.89 -16.71
CA SER A 203 -16.16 -9.88 -16.55
C SER A 203 -16.16 -10.98 -17.61
N ASN A 204 -15.54 -10.75 -18.77
CA ASN A 204 -15.35 -11.77 -19.82
C ASN A 204 -14.06 -12.59 -19.65
N ASN A 205 -13.42 -12.55 -18.48
CA ASN A 205 -12.16 -13.22 -18.14
C ASN A 205 -10.93 -12.75 -18.93
N LYS A 206 -10.99 -11.64 -19.67
CA LYS A 206 -9.78 -11.00 -20.21
C LYS A 206 -8.93 -10.45 -19.08
N CYS A 207 -7.62 -10.72 -19.13
CA CYS A 207 -6.66 -10.28 -18.13
C CYS A 207 -5.79 -9.12 -18.65
N CYS A 208 -5.98 -7.93 -18.08
CA CYS A 208 -5.24 -6.71 -18.41
C CYS A 208 -5.36 -5.68 -17.26
N PRO A 209 -4.28 -5.04 -16.80
CA PRO A 209 -2.90 -5.44 -16.96
C PRO A 209 -2.54 -6.60 -16.02
N SER A 210 -1.39 -7.23 -16.27
CA SER A 210 -0.61 -7.82 -15.19
C SER A 210 0.68 -7.03 -14.99
N SER A 211 0.92 -6.51 -13.78
CA SER A 211 2.03 -5.59 -13.51
C SER A 211 2.49 -5.67 -12.06
N TYR A 212 3.74 -5.29 -11.81
CA TYR A 212 4.23 -5.02 -10.47
C TYR A 212 3.66 -3.72 -9.91
N ILE A 213 3.46 -3.69 -8.59
CA ILE A 213 2.97 -2.55 -7.80
C ILE A 213 3.81 -2.35 -6.53
#